data_AF-A0A1E7DQL1-F1
#
_entry.id   AF-A0A1E7DQL1-F1
#
_cell.length_a   1.000
_cell.length_b   1.000
_cell.length_c   1.000
_cell.angle_alpha   90.00
_cell.angle_beta   90.00
_cell.angle_gamma   90.00
#
_symmetry.space_group_name_H-M   'P 1'
#
loop_
_entity.id
_entity.type
_entity.pdbx_description
1 polymer ?
#
loop_
_entity_poly.entity_id
_entity_poly.type
_entity_poly.pdbx_seq_one_letter_code
_entity_poly.pdbx_strand_id
1 'polypeptide(L)'
;MKKALSLLFSCILVITLLPGPAGAAGFKDVPRDHWAHDEIRFLSGKQVIKGYAGGTFQPLKTLTRKDAAIMVVRALKWPKPANPLVKPADMKPTMGGYNEIIAAVNKGLFTLSGNKFNPNGALSREEMARVIAVAYSYKGKGVSSFKDVAKSNSYYKYIDAIAENEITSGYKDGTFKPKVNVNRAQFSTFLARIYGQPLEYAVKQNGKIIASYREEETAIQKAVQTANATVHPVSNSLMTYAQQPQPMTKSGIKNGVIIYNGAENENGSLFSKDFFKPYLAYKQGNNSYTGKMFDSFLVIGRKYSSNGEFAEASGNKANYKEFMWYADRTFAKGGALDVLNQDAKALGKKPNVYISIPYPKRGEAIVLSNGKSVKNTLAERQKLVNAYRQQVEAKWKSSGYTNLTFKGYYWLNETVISLEDEQLVEQTATAIHKTGKTFIYSPHATSTNFENWQTYGFDAAYLQPNAFRLTLNDTEARLHKAFLRAQVNGSGINIEIDSYSPHQMGSGAVNFRDYLEMAARYRLPGQSLIMYQGTEMVSRMATYNDQTYNSLYKELYEMIN
;
A
#
# COMPACT_ATOMS: atom_id res chain seq x y z
N MET A 1 23.93 59.82 -43.69
CA MET A 1 24.73 58.57 -43.80
C MET A 1 24.88 57.95 -42.42
N LYS A 2 24.90 56.60 -42.34
CA LYS A 2 25.00 55.69 -41.15
C LYS A 2 23.62 55.18 -40.68
N LYS A 3 23.05 54.16 -41.32
CA LYS A 3 23.28 52.70 -41.21
C LYS A 3 22.93 52.13 -39.83
N ALA A 4 21.90 51.29 -39.84
CA ALA A 4 21.45 50.41 -38.77
C ALA A 4 22.54 49.40 -38.37
N LEU A 5 22.54 49.01 -37.09
CA LEU A 5 23.18 47.79 -36.61
C LEU A 5 22.28 47.11 -35.58
N SER A 6 21.72 45.98 -35.98
CA SER A 6 20.96 45.05 -35.14
C SER A 6 21.88 44.39 -34.12
N LEU A 7 21.55 44.49 -32.83
CA LEU A 7 22.16 43.66 -31.79
C LEU A 7 21.29 42.42 -31.55
N LEU A 8 21.83 41.26 -31.94
CA LEU A 8 21.34 39.93 -31.58
C LEU A 8 21.61 39.69 -30.08
N PHE A 9 20.55 39.61 -29.28
CA PHE A 9 20.60 39.05 -27.92
C PHE A 9 20.64 37.51 -28.04
N SER A 10 21.82 36.92 -27.87
CA SER A 10 21.96 35.47 -27.72
C SER A 10 21.65 35.11 -26.27
N CYS A 11 20.40 34.71 -25.99
CA CYS A 11 20.01 34.11 -24.71
C CYS A 11 20.65 32.72 -24.60
N ILE A 12 21.82 32.63 -23.97
CA ILE A 12 22.38 31.36 -23.51
C ILE A 12 21.54 30.87 -22.34
N LEU A 13 20.59 29.98 -22.64
CA LEU A 13 19.82 29.25 -21.65
C LEU A 13 20.76 28.25 -20.95
N VAL A 14 21.39 28.66 -19.85
CA VAL A 14 22.11 27.74 -18.97
C VAL A 14 21.07 26.87 -18.27
N ILE A 15 20.76 25.72 -18.87
CA ILE A 15 20.03 24.64 -18.20
C ILE A 15 20.97 24.11 -17.12
N THR A 16 20.87 24.65 -15.92
CA THR A 16 21.38 23.98 -14.73
C THR A 16 20.56 22.71 -14.57
N LEU A 17 21.09 21.58 -15.05
CA LEU A 17 20.68 20.24 -14.66
C LEU A 17 20.91 20.13 -13.14
N LEU A 18 19.93 20.56 -12.35
CA LEU A 18 19.83 20.09 -10.98
C LEU A 18 19.69 18.57 -11.08
N PRO A 19 20.60 17.78 -10.50
CA PRO A 19 20.37 16.35 -10.40
C PRO A 19 19.09 16.18 -9.58
N GLY A 20 18.00 15.80 -10.26
CA GLY A 20 16.84 15.23 -9.58
C GLY A 20 17.32 14.07 -8.70
N PRO A 21 16.59 13.69 -7.64
CA PRO A 21 17.00 12.60 -6.79
C PRO A 21 17.23 11.33 -7.63
N ALA A 22 18.52 11.03 -7.88
CA ALA A 22 18.98 9.80 -8.50
C ALA A 22 18.82 8.69 -7.47
N GLY A 23 17.56 8.28 -7.25
CA GLY A 23 17.19 7.35 -6.19
C GLY A 23 16.05 6.40 -6.57
N ALA A 24 15.70 6.30 -7.86
CA ALA A 24 14.64 5.42 -8.34
C ALA A 24 15.07 4.45 -9.45
N ALA A 25 16.31 4.55 -9.97
CA ALA A 25 16.85 3.55 -10.89
C ALA A 25 17.44 2.40 -10.08
N GLY A 26 16.91 1.19 -10.25
CA GLY A 26 17.42 -0.04 -9.63
C GLY A 26 18.89 -0.31 -9.98
N PHE A 27 19.51 -1.26 -9.27
CA PHE A 27 20.91 -1.63 -9.52
C PHE A 27 21.02 -2.59 -10.71
N LYS A 28 22.02 -2.37 -11.58
CA LYS A 28 22.20 -3.17 -12.81
C LYS A 28 22.39 -4.67 -12.56
N ASP A 29 22.99 -5.02 -11.43
CA ASP A 29 23.31 -6.38 -10.97
C ASP A 29 22.30 -6.91 -9.95
N VAL A 30 21.17 -6.23 -9.77
CA VAL A 30 20.01 -6.69 -8.99
C VAL A 30 18.79 -6.57 -9.90
N PRO A 31 18.64 -7.46 -10.88
CA PRO A 31 17.45 -7.49 -11.73
C PRO A 31 16.20 -7.75 -10.88
N ARG A 32 15.01 -7.49 -11.43
CA ARG A 32 13.76 -7.56 -10.67
C ARG A 32 13.39 -8.96 -10.18
N ASP A 33 13.88 -9.99 -10.84
CA ASP A 33 13.74 -11.40 -10.45
C ASP A 33 14.82 -11.85 -9.44
N HIS A 34 15.75 -10.97 -9.06
CA HIS A 34 16.70 -11.25 -8.00
C HIS A 34 15.97 -11.37 -6.66
N TRP A 35 16.22 -12.44 -5.91
CA TRP A 35 15.55 -12.79 -4.64
C TRP A 35 15.59 -11.73 -3.53
N ALA A 36 16.49 -10.75 -3.63
CA ALA A 36 16.63 -9.63 -2.69
C ALA A 36 16.25 -8.27 -3.30
N HIS A 37 15.67 -8.26 -4.51
CA HIS A 37 15.40 -7.03 -5.27
C HIS A 37 14.57 -6.04 -4.44
N ASP A 38 13.48 -6.50 -3.84
CA ASP A 38 12.55 -5.62 -3.13
C ASP A 38 13.13 -5.09 -1.83
N GLU A 39 13.85 -5.92 -1.07
CA GLU A 39 14.51 -5.49 0.15
C GLU A 39 15.63 -4.48 -0.14
N ILE A 40 16.40 -4.71 -1.20
CA ILE A 40 17.44 -3.78 -1.65
C ILE A 40 16.80 -2.47 -2.16
N ARG A 41 15.74 -2.54 -2.96
CA ARG A 41 15.01 -1.36 -3.43
C ARG A 41 14.43 -0.56 -2.25
N PHE A 42 13.81 -1.24 -1.30
CA PHE A 42 13.23 -0.65 -0.08
C PHE A 42 14.29 0.07 0.75
N LEU A 43 15.39 -0.60 1.10
CA LEU A 43 16.45 0.01 1.89
C LEU A 43 17.18 1.15 1.15
N SER A 44 17.30 1.06 -0.18
CA SER A 44 17.88 2.11 -1.02
C SER A 44 16.98 3.35 -1.04
N GLY A 45 15.67 3.17 -1.24
CA GLY A 45 14.68 4.25 -1.19
C GLY A 45 14.61 4.94 0.18
N LYS A 46 14.93 4.21 1.26
CA LYS A 46 15.05 4.72 2.63
C LYS A 46 16.44 5.30 2.95
N GLN A 47 17.34 5.36 1.96
CA GLN A 47 18.73 5.84 2.07
C GLN A 47 19.59 5.09 3.10
N VAL A 48 19.18 3.88 3.49
CA VAL A 48 19.92 3.01 4.40
C VAL A 48 21.14 2.41 3.71
N ILE A 49 20.95 1.98 2.45
CA ILE A 49 21.99 1.39 1.62
C ILE A 49 22.25 2.25 0.39
N LYS A 50 23.46 2.11 -0.15
CA LYS A 50 23.87 2.75 -1.40
C LYS A 50 24.58 1.71 -2.27
N GLY A 51 24.48 1.89 -3.58
CA GLY A 51 25.30 1.16 -4.55
C GLY A 51 26.70 1.74 -4.67
N TYR A 52 27.49 1.12 -5.53
CA TYR A 52 28.83 1.55 -5.92
C TYR A 52 28.77 2.44 -7.16
N ALA A 53 29.90 3.09 -7.45
CA ALA A 53 30.11 3.76 -8.73
C ALA A 53 29.83 2.79 -9.90
N GLY A 54 29.17 3.27 -10.95
CA GLY A 54 28.76 2.44 -12.10
C GLY A 54 27.35 1.84 -12.00
N GLY A 55 26.65 2.02 -10.88
CA GLY A 55 25.24 1.64 -10.71
C GLY A 55 25.01 0.18 -10.29
N THR A 56 25.96 -0.40 -9.55
CA THR A 56 25.90 -1.79 -9.04
C THR A 56 25.72 -1.85 -7.53
N PHE A 57 25.11 -2.92 -7.01
CA PHE A 57 24.95 -3.18 -5.59
C PHE A 57 25.98 -4.18 -5.03
N GLN A 58 26.52 -5.04 -5.90
CA GLN A 58 27.40 -6.17 -5.58
C GLN A 58 26.75 -7.14 -4.58
N PRO A 59 25.60 -7.77 -4.89
CA PRO A 59 24.79 -8.54 -3.93
C PRO A 59 25.55 -9.71 -3.28
N LEU A 60 26.44 -10.36 -4.02
CA LEU A 60 27.22 -11.51 -3.55
C LEU A 60 28.53 -11.14 -2.86
N LYS A 61 28.89 -9.85 -2.82
CA LYS A 61 30.10 -9.41 -2.12
C LYS A 61 29.93 -9.65 -0.62
N THR A 62 30.93 -10.28 -0.02
CA THR A 62 31.04 -10.45 1.43
C THR A 62 30.90 -9.10 2.13
N LEU A 63 30.00 -9.02 3.10
CA LEU A 63 29.75 -7.81 3.85
C LEU A 63 30.86 -7.60 4.89
N THR A 64 31.39 -6.39 4.97
CA THR A 64 32.37 -6.03 6.00
C THR A 64 31.67 -5.60 7.29
N ARG A 65 32.36 -5.75 8.43
CA ARG A 65 31.88 -5.27 9.74
C ARG A 65 31.56 -3.77 9.72
N LYS A 66 32.39 -2.97 9.04
CA LYS A 66 32.14 -1.54 8.81
C LYS A 66 30.83 -1.31 8.06
N ASP A 67 30.63 -1.99 6.95
CA ASP A 67 29.44 -1.77 6.12
C ASP A 67 28.16 -2.18 6.88
N ALA A 68 28.21 -3.27 7.66
CA ALA A 68 27.12 -3.68 8.53
C ALA A 68 26.79 -2.62 9.59
N ALA A 69 27.81 -2.03 10.24
CA ALA A 69 27.64 -0.95 11.20
C ALA A 69 26.98 0.27 10.56
N ILE A 70 27.45 0.67 9.37
CA ILE A 70 26.88 1.79 8.60
C ILE A 70 25.42 1.52 8.27
N MET A 71 25.09 0.35 7.72
CA MET A 71 23.73 0.00 7.33
C MET A 71 22.78 0.05 8.53
N VAL A 72 23.16 -0.56 9.65
CA VAL A 72 22.31 -0.65 10.84
C VAL A 72 22.14 0.71 11.51
N VAL A 73 23.21 1.49 11.65
CA VAL A 73 23.12 2.84 12.26
C VAL A 73 22.33 3.81 11.39
N ARG A 74 22.45 3.72 10.05
CA ARG A 74 21.62 4.50 9.13
C ARG A 74 20.16 4.12 9.20
N ALA A 75 19.86 2.81 9.24
CA ALA A 75 18.50 2.34 9.47
C ALA A 75 17.97 2.99 10.76
N LEU A 76 18.68 2.81 11.88
CA LEU A 76 18.34 3.29 13.24
C LEU A 76 18.38 4.81 13.44
N LYS A 77 18.93 5.54 12.47
CA LYS A 77 19.22 6.99 12.56
C LYS A 77 19.91 7.34 13.87
N TRP A 78 20.80 6.47 14.37
CA TRP A 78 21.48 6.73 15.62
C TRP A 78 22.51 7.83 15.43
N PRO A 79 22.48 8.88 16.27
CA PRO A 79 23.49 9.92 16.21
C PRO A 79 24.82 9.36 16.70
N LYS A 80 25.91 9.99 16.26
CA LYS A 80 27.20 9.79 16.91
C LYS A 80 27.09 10.22 18.39
N PRO A 81 27.56 9.41 19.35
CA PRO A 81 27.61 9.83 20.74
C PRO A 81 28.54 11.05 20.90
N ALA A 82 28.10 12.06 21.66
CA ALA A 82 28.91 13.25 21.93
C ALA A 82 30.23 12.89 22.62
N ASN A 83 30.17 11.98 23.60
CA ASN A 83 31.30 11.48 24.37
C ASN A 83 31.40 9.95 24.23
N PRO A 84 32.02 9.42 23.15
CA PRO A 84 32.17 7.99 22.99
C PRO A 84 33.14 7.42 24.04
N LEU A 85 32.64 6.45 24.82
CA LEU A 85 33.43 5.70 25.80
C LEU A 85 34.42 4.76 25.11
N VAL A 86 34.04 4.20 23.96
CA VAL A 86 34.84 3.27 23.18
C VAL A 86 35.32 3.94 21.90
N LYS A 87 36.65 3.96 21.70
CA LYS A 87 37.34 4.48 20.52
C LYS A 87 38.33 3.43 20.01
N PRO A 88 37.93 2.56 19.07
CA PRO A 88 38.81 1.50 18.58
C PRO A 88 40.07 2.08 17.94
N ALA A 89 41.23 1.50 18.26
CA ALA A 89 42.55 1.99 17.87
C ALA A 89 42.80 1.94 16.34
N ASP A 90 42.05 1.12 15.62
CA ASP A 90 42.13 0.98 14.17
C ASP A 90 41.14 1.89 13.41
N MET A 91 40.49 2.83 14.11
CA MET A 91 39.54 3.79 13.56
C MET A 91 40.06 5.23 13.57
N LYS A 92 39.89 5.93 12.45
CA LYS A 92 40.27 7.35 12.28
C LYS A 92 39.05 8.18 11.87
N PRO A 93 38.90 9.44 12.35
CA PRO A 93 37.78 10.30 11.98
C PRO A 93 37.59 10.53 10.47
N THR A 94 38.66 10.40 9.68
CA THR A 94 38.65 10.53 8.22
C THR A 94 38.12 9.28 7.50
N MET A 95 37.92 8.16 8.19
CA MET A 95 37.39 6.94 7.60
C MET A 95 35.91 7.11 7.24
N GLY A 96 35.54 6.72 6.00
CA GLY A 96 34.14 6.69 5.60
C GLY A 96 33.30 5.84 6.56
N GLY A 97 32.21 6.41 7.06
CA GLY A 97 31.33 5.74 8.03
C GLY A 97 31.82 5.79 9.48
N TYR A 98 32.86 6.57 9.81
CA TYR A 98 33.42 6.65 11.16
C TYR A 98 32.35 6.95 12.23
N ASN A 99 31.46 7.91 11.97
CA ASN A 99 30.42 8.29 12.92
C ASN A 99 29.47 7.12 13.21
N GLU A 100 29.05 6.41 12.16
CA GLU A 100 28.20 5.23 12.27
C GLU A 100 28.90 4.10 13.03
N ILE A 101 30.17 3.81 12.72
CA ILE A 101 30.93 2.76 13.40
C ILE A 101 31.08 3.07 14.90
N ILE A 102 31.43 4.32 15.24
CA ILE A 102 31.58 4.74 16.64
C ILE A 102 30.25 4.60 17.39
N ALA A 103 29.12 4.98 16.78
CA ALA A 103 27.80 4.77 17.37
C ALA A 103 27.51 3.29 17.60
N ALA A 104 27.74 2.43 16.59
CA ALA A 104 27.48 1.00 16.66
C ALA A 104 28.30 0.31 17.76
N VAL A 105 29.60 0.61 17.85
CA VAL A 105 30.49 0.03 18.86
C VAL A 105 30.10 0.48 20.26
N ASN A 106 29.79 1.77 20.46
CA ASN A 106 29.36 2.30 21.77
C ASN A 106 27.98 1.80 22.20
N LYS A 107 27.17 1.31 21.26
CA LYS A 107 25.90 0.60 21.53
C LYS A 107 26.08 -0.90 21.72
N GLY A 108 27.31 -1.42 21.63
CA GLY A 108 27.64 -2.83 21.90
C GLY A 108 27.30 -3.80 20.78
N LEU A 109 26.99 -3.33 19.57
CA LEU A 109 26.60 -4.15 18.42
C LEU A 109 27.71 -5.14 18.02
N PHE A 110 28.96 -4.73 18.20
CA PHE A 110 30.13 -5.50 17.81
C PHE A 110 31.02 -5.81 19.00
N THR A 111 31.59 -7.01 19.01
CA THR A 111 32.71 -7.37 19.86
C THR A 111 34.00 -6.75 19.31
N LEU A 112 34.91 -6.35 20.20
CA LEU A 112 36.25 -5.89 19.84
C LEU A 112 37.27 -6.99 20.17
N SER A 113 38.35 -7.05 19.38
CA SER A 113 39.52 -7.86 19.72
C SER A 113 40.57 -6.94 20.33
N GLY A 114 40.77 -7.03 21.65
CA GLY A 114 41.43 -5.97 22.42
C GLY A 114 40.68 -4.64 22.25
N ASN A 115 41.37 -3.60 21.75
CA ASN A 115 40.75 -2.31 21.39
C ASN A 115 40.63 -2.11 19.86
N LYS A 116 40.51 -3.18 19.05
CA LYS A 116 40.37 -3.08 17.59
C LYS A 116 39.00 -3.53 17.11
N PHE A 117 38.42 -2.79 16.17
CA PHE A 117 37.11 -3.06 15.56
C PHE A 117 37.19 -4.00 14.35
N ASN A 118 38.32 -4.02 13.64
CA ASN A 118 38.54 -4.71 12.38
C ASN A 118 37.49 -4.35 11.30
N PRO A 119 37.53 -3.11 10.77
CA PRO A 119 36.48 -2.59 9.89
C PRO A 119 36.29 -3.36 8.58
N ASN A 120 37.38 -3.84 8.01
CA ASN A 120 37.39 -4.53 6.72
C ASN A 120 37.25 -6.05 6.87
N GLY A 121 37.18 -6.55 8.10
CA GLY A 121 36.90 -7.96 8.37
C GLY A 121 35.51 -8.35 7.86
N ALA A 122 35.40 -9.58 7.34
CA ALA A 122 34.11 -10.15 6.96
C ALA A 122 33.20 -10.29 8.18
N LEU A 123 31.90 -10.06 7.98
CA LEU A 123 30.88 -10.28 8.99
C LEU A 123 30.39 -11.73 8.92
N SER A 124 30.59 -12.48 10.00
CA SER A 124 30.02 -13.83 10.14
C SER A 124 28.53 -13.79 10.54
N ARG A 125 27.81 -14.89 10.33
CA ARG A 125 26.39 -15.01 10.67
C ARG A 125 26.12 -14.88 12.17
N GLU A 126 27.01 -15.35 13.02
CA GLU A 126 26.89 -15.17 14.49
C GLU A 126 27.10 -13.71 14.92
N GLU A 127 28.02 -12.99 14.27
CA GLU A 127 28.22 -11.56 14.50
C GLU A 127 27.01 -10.76 14.01
N MET A 128 26.46 -11.10 12.83
CA MET A 128 25.21 -10.55 12.33
C MET A 128 24.08 -10.73 13.34
N ALA A 129 23.96 -11.92 13.93
CA ALA A 129 22.91 -12.20 14.93
C ALA A 129 23.04 -11.26 16.14
N ARG A 130 24.26 -11.03 16.64
CA ARG A 130 24.50 -10.04 17.70
C ARG A 130 24.13 -8.63 17.26
N VAL A 131 24.61 -8.21 16.09
CA VAL A 131 24.34 -6.87 15.56
C VAL A 131 22.84 -6.60 15.53
N ILE A 132 22.06 -7.53 14.98
CA ILE A 132 20.60 -7.42 14.90
C ILE A 132 19.95 -7.49 16.28
N ALA A 133 20.28 -8.50 17.10
CA ALA A 133 19.63 -8.69 18.40
C ALA A 133 19.86 -7.50 19.34
N VAL A 134 21.08 -6.96 19.37
CA VAL A 134 21.40 -5.77 20.18
C VAL A 134 20.74 -4.52 19.61
N ALA A 135 20.81 -4.32 18.28
CA ALA A 135 20.22 -3.16 17.62
C ALA A 135 18.73 -2.97 17.94
N TYR A 136 17.97 -4.07 17.97
CA TYR A 136 16.52 -4.07 18.14
C TYR A 136 16.07 -4.58 19.52
N SER A 137 17.03 -4.79 20.43
CA SER A 137 16.82 -5.29 21.79
C SER A 137 16.01 -6.59 21.84
N TYR A 138 16.24 -7.49 20.87
CA TYR A 138 15.60 -8.80 20.84
C TYR A 138 16.14 -9.70 21.95
N LYS A 139 15.24 -10.51 22.52
CA LYS A 139 15.52 -11.51 23.53
C LYS A 139 15.03 -12.86 23.04
N GLY A 140 15.78 -13.91 23.34
CA GLY A 140 15.35 -15.28 23.09
C GLY A 140 14.89 -15.95 24.38
N LYS A 141 14.48 -17.22 24.26
CA LYS A 141 13.99 -18.04 25.38
C LYS A 141 15.09 -18.87 26.06
N GLY A 142 16.33 -18.77 25.59
CA GLY A 142 17.46 -19.60 26.02
C GLY A 142 17.44 -21.01 25.43
N VAL A 143 16.71 -21.22 24.32
CA VAL A 143 16.52 -22.52 23.68
C VAL A 143 16.68 -22.39 22.16
N SER A 144 17.89 -22.67 21.69
CA SER A 144 18.20 -22.79 20.25
C SER A 144 17.60 -24.06 19.65
N SER A 145 16.91 -23.92 18.53
CA SER A 145 16.46 -25.02 17.67
C SER A 145 17.53 -25.52 16.69
N PHE A 146 18.68 -24.83 16.59
CA PHE A 146 19.74 -25.17 15.64
C PHE A 146 20.72 -26.20 16.17
N LYS A 147 21.00 -27.23 15.37
CA LYS A 147 21.86 -28.38 15.73
C LYS A 147 23.34 -28.02 15.90
N ASP A 148 23.81 -26.97 15.25
CA ASP A 148 25.22 -26.55 15.21
C ASP A 148 25.51 -25.32 16.10
N VAL A 149 24.60 -25.00 17.03
CA VAL A 149 24.73 -23.86 17.94
C VAL A 149 24.67 -24.35 19.40
N ALA A 150 25.83 -24.73 19.93
CA ALA A 150 25.96 -25.16 21.33
C ALA A 150 25.74 -24.00 22.30
N LYS A 151 25.17 -24.28 23.49
CA LYS A 151 24.97 -23.29 24.58
C LYS A 151 26.26 -22.57 25.01
N SER A 152 27.42 -23.19 24.81
CA SER A 152 28.74 -22.61 25.08
C SER A 152 29.19 -21.59 24.03
N ASN A 153 28.52 -21.48 22.88
CA ASN A 153 28.86 -20.45 21.89
C ASN A 153 28.58 -19.06 22.49
N SER A 154 29.58 -18.18 22.49
CA SER A 154 29.47 -16.79 22.98
C SER A 154 28.35 -15.96 22.31
N TYR A 155 27.88 -16.38 21.13
CA TYR A 155 26.77 -15.76 20.40
C TYR A 155 25.42 -16.45 20.58
N TYR A 156 25.35 -17.55 21.35
CA TYR A 156 24.14 -18.38 21.52
C TYR A 156 22.89 -17.54 21.79
N LYS A 157 22.94 -16.67 22.80
CA LYS A 157 21.79 -15.84 23.20
C LYS A 157 21.29 -14.89 22.09
N TYR A 158 22.16 -14.46 21.19
CA TYR A 158 21.78 -13.57 20.10
C TYR A 158 21.19 -14.34 18.93
N ILE A 159 21.73 -15.53 18.63
CA ILE A 159 21.19 -16.45 17.63
C ILE A 159 19.80 -16.92 18.06
N ASP A 160 19.65 -17.32 19.32
CA ASP A 160 18.38 -17.66 19.96
C ASP A 160 17.39 -16.48 19.89
N ALA A 161 17.83 -15.25 20.20
CA ALA A 161 16.97 -14.07 20.11
C ALA A 161 16.43 -13.81 18.69
N ILE A 162 17.27 -13.86 17.66
CA ILE A 162 16.79 -13.61 16.29
C ILE A 162 15.97 -14.78 15.72
N ALA A 163 16.14 -16.01 16.24
CA ALA A 163 15.31 -17.14 15.86
C ALA A 163 13.92 -17.07 16.51
N GLU A 164 13.87 -16.77 17.80
CA GLU A 164 12.64 -16.61 18.58
C GLU A 164 11.75 -15.49 18.01
N ASN A 165 12.34 -14.41 17.49
CA ASN A 165 11.62 -13.30 16.87
C ASN A 165 11.41 -13.49 15.35
N GLU A 166 11.52 -14.73 14.85
CA GLU A 166 11.27 -15.12 13.44
C GLU A 166 12.11 -14.38 12.38
N ILE A 167 13.20 -13.75 12.80
CA ILE A 167 14.11 -13.05 11.89
C ILE A 167 14.90 -14.05 11.06
N THR A 168 15.20 -15.23 11.62
CA THR A 168 15.88 -16.33 10.92
C THR A 168 15.21 -17.68 11.22
N SER A 169 15.03 -18.49 10.18
CA SER A 169 14.64 -19.91 10.29
C SER A 169 15.82 -20.87 10.17
N GLY A 170 17.02 -20.37 9.89
CA GLY A 170 18.20 -21.19 9.60
C GLY A 170 18.12 -21.87 8.23
N TYR A 171 18.92 -22.92 8.06
CA TYR A 171 18.95 -23.73 6.86
C TYR A 171 17.98 -24.92 6.98
N LYS A 172 17.54 -25.46 5.83
CA LYS A 172 16.62 -26.62 5.78
C LYS A 172 17.15 -27.87 6.49
N ASP A 173 18.47 -27.98 6.66
CA ASP A 173 19.13 -29.07 7.39
C ASP A 173 19.03 -28.94 8.93
N GLY A 174 18.42 -27.85 9.42
CA GLY A 174 18.29 -27.54 10.85
C GLY A 174 19.52 -26.86 11.46
N THR A 175 20.41 -26.31 10.64
CA THR A 175 21.62 -25.60 11.09
C THR A 175 21.49 -24.08 10.95
N PHE A 176 22.30 -23.33 11.71
CA PHE A 176 22.45 -21.88 11.59
C PHE A 176 23.70 -21.47 10.79
N LYS A 177 24.75 -22.29 10.79
CA LYS A 177 26.07 -22.04 10.17
C LYS A 177 26.74 -20.76 10.70
N PRO A 178 27.04 -20.68 12.02
CA PRO A 178 27.42 -19.42 12.68
C PRO A 178 28.67 -18.75 12.09
N LYS A 179 29.65 -19.53 11.63
CA LYS A 179 30.94 -19.02 11.11
C LYS A 179 30.91 -18.64 9.63
N VAL A 180 29.83 -18.92 8.90
CA VAL A 180 29.73 -18.55 7.48
C VAL A 180 29.58 -17.03 7.37
N ASN A 181 30.28 -16.43 6.41
CA ASN A 181 30.20 -15.00 6.15
C ASN A 181 28.91 -14.63 5.43
N VAL A 182 28.36 -13.46 5.76
CA VAL A 182 27.14 -12.92 5.17
C VAL A 182 27.50 -12.03 3.99
N ASN A 183 26.76 -12.14 2.88
CA ASN A 183 26.90 -11.22 1.76
C ASN A 183 25.94 -10.01 1.87
N ARG A 184 26.16 -8.99 1.03
CA ARG A 184 25.37 -7.74 1.07
C ARG A 184 23.87 -7.97 0.87
N ALA A 185 23.48 -8.86 -0.04
CA ALA A 185 22.07 -9.15 -0.27
C ALA A 185 21.43 -9.83 0.94
N GLN A 186 22.09 -10.82 1.54
CA GLN A 186 21.59 -11.54 2.72
C GLN A 186 21.39 -10.61 3.90
N PHE A 187 22.35 -9.73 4.18
CA PHE A 187 22.20 -8.78 5.27
C PHE A 187 21.09 -7.74 4.97
N SER A 188 20.92 -7.36 3.71
CA SER A 188 19.85 -6.44 3.31
C SER A 188 18.47 -7.06 3.50
N THR A 189 18.29 -8.36 3.25
CA THR A 189 16.99 -9.01 3.49
C THR A 189 16.65 -9.11 4.97
N PHE A 190 17.63 -9.46 5.83
CA PHE A 190 17.42 -9.41 7.28
C PHE A 190 17.08 -8.00 7.76
N LEU A 191 17.84 -6.99 7.29
CA LEU A 191 17.62 -5.61 7.72
C LEU A 191 16.28 -5.06 7.22
N ALA A 192 15.88 -5.33 5.97
CA ALA A 192 14.61 -4.88 5.42
C ALA A 192 13.41 -5.50 6.15
N ARG A 193 13.47 -6.81 6.44
CA ARG A 193 12.40 -7.51 7.19
C ARG A 193 12.11 -6.85 8.53
N ILE A 194 13.17 -6.49 9.25
CA ILE A 194 13.06 -5.88 10.57
C ILE A 194 12.70 -4.40 10.46
N TYR A 195 13.31 -3.71 9.50
CA TYR A 195 13.11 -2.28 9.30
C TYR A 195 11.72 -1.95 8.75
N GLY A 196 11.07 -2.89 8.05
CA GLY A 196 9.76 -2.68 7.43
C GLY A 196 8.56 -2.81 8.37
N GLN A 197 8.76 -3.28 9.60
CA GLN A 197 7.68 -3.58 10.54
C GLN A 197 7.78 -2.76 11.83
N PRO A 198 6.64 -2.41 12.47
CA PRO A 198 6.66 -1.84 13.80
C PRO A 198 7.35 -2.79 14.79
N LEU A 199 8.22 -2.23 15.66
CA LEU A 199 8.86 -3.02 16.71
C LEU A 199 7.94 -3.31 17.90
N GLU A 200 6.98 -2.42 18.12
CA GLU A 200 6.00 -2.52 19.18
C GLU A 200 4.65 -1.98 18.71
N TYR A 201 3.60 -2.49 19.33
CA TYR A 201 2.21 -2.14 19.10
C TYR A 201 1.61 -1.67 20.43
N ALA A 202 1.17 -0.42 20.47
CA ALA A 202 0.55 0.18 21.64
C ALA A 202 -0.96 -0.06 21.59
N VAL A 203 -1.50 -0.67 22.64
CA VAL A 203 -2.94 -0.67 22.91
C VAL A 203 -3.26 0.62 23.64
N LYS A 204 -4.17 1.41 23.06
CA LYS A 204 -4.65 2.65 23.65
C LYS A 204 -6.10 2.52 24.04
N GLN A 205 -6.49 3.12 25.15
CA GLN A 205 -7.88 3.33 25.53
C GLN A 205 -8.10 4.81 25.76
N ASN A 206 -9.12 5.39 25.12
CA ASN A 206 -9.37 6.84 25.17
C ASN A 206 -8.11 7.69 24.84
N GLY A 207 -7.31 7.20 23.90
CA GLY A 207 -6.07 7.85 23.44
C GLY A 207 -4.84 7.67 24.34
N LYS A 208 -4.96 7.05 25.52
CA LYS A 208 -3.83 6.77 26.42
C LYS A 208 -3.31 5.35 26.22
N ILE A 209 -1.99 5.18 26.17
CA ILE A 209 -1.37 3.84 26.10
C ILE A 209 -1.63 3.11 27.43
N ILE A 210 -2.24 1.94 27.35
CA ILE A 210 -2.50 1.07 28.51
C ILE A 210 -1.61 -0.16 28.53
N ALA A 211 -1.09 -0.57 27.36
CA ALA A 211 -0.16 -1.66 27.22
C ALA A 211 0.61 -1.52 25.90
N SER A 212 1.81 -2.11 25.82
CA SER A 212 2.58 -2.25 24.59
C SER A 212 3.06 -3.68 24.45
N TYR A 213 3.01 -4.22 23.24
CA TYR A 213 3.42 -5.58 22.93
C TYR A 213 4.35 -5.58 21.72
N ARG A 214 5.24 -6.57 21.63
CA ARG A 214 6.04 -6.82 20.41
C ARG A 214 5.25 -7.55 19.34
N GLU A 215 4.34 -8.42 19.76
CA GLU A 215 3.51 -9.22 18.86
C GLU A 215 2.20 -8.49 18.51
N GLU A 216 1.95 -8.30 17.21
CA GLU A 216 0.74 -7.66 16.67
C GLU A 216 -0.52 -8.35 17.21
N GLU A 217 -0.60 -9.67 17.09
CA GLU A 217 -1.78 -10.44 17.49
C GLU A 217 -2.07 -10.33 18.98
N THR A 218 -1.04 -10.26 19.84
CA THR A 218 -1.24 -10.11 21.28
C THR A 218 -1.82 -8.73 21.60
N ALA A 219 -1.36 -7.68 20.92
CA ALA A 219 -1.92 -6.34 21.06
C ALA A 219 -3.39 -6.29 20.60
N ILE A 220 -3.71 -6.96 19.48
CA ILE A 220 -5.09 -7.05 18.96
C ILE A 220 -5.99 -7.79 19.94
N GLN A 221 -5.59 -8.96 20.44
CA GLN A 221 -6.39 -9.70 21.42
C GLN A 221 -6.62 -8.89 22.70
N LYS A 222 -5.60 -8.13 23.16
CA LYS A 222 -5.78 -7.22 24.30
C LYS A 222 -6.78 -6.10 23.99
N ALA A 223 -6.77 -5.55 22.77
CA ALA A 223 -7.72 -4.51 22.36
C ALA A 223 -9.16 -5.03 22.28
N VAL A 224 -9.39 -6.21 21.69
CA VAL A 224 -10.72 -6.85 21.63
C VAL A 224 -11.30 -7.07 23.04
N GLN A 225 -10.46 -7.38 24.02
CA GLN A 225 -10.89 -7.55 25.42
C GLN A 225 -11.05 -6.23 26.19
N THR A 226 -10.83 -5.08 25.55
CA THR A 226 -10.82 -3.77 26.20
C THR A 226 -11.75 -2.81 25.46
N ALA A 227 -12.88 -2.46 26.08
CA ALA A 227 -13.85 -1.54 25.49
C ALA A 227 -13.21 -0.22 25.02
N ASN A 228 -13.58 0.22 23.81
CA ASN A 228 -13.08 1.44 23.14
C ASN A 228 -11.56 1.49 22.96
N ALA A 229 -10.89 0.34 22.95
CA ALA A 229 -9.46 0.30 22.70
C ALA A 229 -9.14 0.43 21.19
N THR A 230 -7.90 0.80 20.91
CA THR A 230 -7.29 0.79 19.58
C THR A 230 -5.87 0.23 19.66
N VAL A 231 -5.38 -0.33 18.55
CA VAL A 231 -4.00 -0.78 18.41
C VAL A 231 -3.29 0.11 17.41
N HIS A 232 -2.12 0.61 17.78
CA HIS A 232 -1.33 1.50 16.94
C HIS A 232 0.14 1.04 16.85
N PRO A 233 0.79 1.23 15.70
CA PRO A 233 2.21 0.96 15.58
C PRO A 233 3.00 2.03 16.36
N VAL A 234 3.98 1.61 17.14
CA VAL A 234 4.82 2.53 17.93
C VAL A 234 5.90 3.10 17.04
N SER A 235 5.85 4.42 16.84
CA SER A 235 6.93 5.14 16.17
C SER A 235 8.19 5.11 17.03
N ASN A 236 9.33 5.03 16.38
CA ASN A 236 10.63 5.07 17.04
C ASN A 236 11.60 5.89 16.15
N SER A 237 12.90 5.87 16.43
CA SER A 237 13.88 6.63 15.62
C SER A 237 13.97 6.14 14.16
N LEU A 238 13.50 4.92 13.86
CA LEU A 238 13.51 4.27 12.55
C LEU A 238 12.36 4.73 11.67
N MET A 239 11.15 4.53 12.16
CA MET A 239 9.91 4.70 11.42
C MET A 239 8.95 5.55 12.22
N THR A 240 8.42 6.55 11.53
CA THR A 240 7.31 7.35 12.03
C THR A 240 6.05 6.84 11.36
N TYR A 241 5.11 6.42 12.18
CA TYR A 241 3.78 6.03 11.76
C TYR A 241 2.80 7.14 12.09
N ALA A 242 1.83 7.34 11.21
CA ALA A 242 0.74 8.27 11.49
C ALA A 242 -0.13 7.73 12.64
N GLN A 243 -0.67 8.64 13.45
CA GLN A 243 -1.55 8.29 14.56
C GLN A 243 -2.96 7.88 14.11
N GLN A 244 -3.29 8.06 12.82
CA GLN A 244 -4.55 7.70 12.18
C GLN A 244 -4.29 7.26 10.72
N PRO A 245 -5.23 6.61 10.03
CA PRO A 245 -5.15 6.34 8.60
C PRO A 245 -4.88 7.62 7.79
N GLN A 246 -4.17 7.48 6.67
CA GLN A 246 -3.67 8.64 5.93
C GLN A 246 -4.78 9.30 5.11
N PRO A 247 -4.79 10.65 4.98
CA PRO A 247 -5.83 11.39 4.27
C PRO A 247 -5.79 11.27 2.74
N MET A 248 -4.85 10.50 2.16
CA MET A 248 -4.74 10.23 0.71
C MET A 248 -4.93 11.46 -0.20
N THR A 249 -4.37 12.61 0.20
CA THR A 249 -4.67 13.93 -0.39
C THR A 249 -4.43 14.02 -1.90
N LYS A 250 -3.47 13.25 -2.44
CA LYS A 250 -3.20 13.18 -3.88
C LYS A 250 -4.41 12.71 -4.69
N SER A 251 -5.23 11.81 -4.15
CA SER A 251 -6.46 11.36 -4.80
C SER A 251 -7.52 12.46 -4.86
N GLY A 252 -7.55 13.36 -3.88
CA GLY A 252 -8.65 14.33 -3.73
C GLY A 252 -9.98 13.68 -3.33
N ILE A 253 -9.97 12.41 -2.93
CA ILE A 253 -11.09 11.73 -2.28
C ILE A 253 -11.08 12.16 -0.81
N LYS A 254 -12.24 12.59 -0.27
CA LYS A 254 -12.47 12.57 1.18
C LYS A 254 -13.43 11.44 1.50
N ASN A 255 -14.56 11.40 0.80
CA ASN A 255 -15.56 10.34 0.94
C ASN A 255 -15.88 9.75 -0.43
N GLY A 256 -15.28 8.59 -0.72
CA GLY A 256 -15.49 7.83 -1.95
C GLY A 256 -16.54 6.73 -1.78
N VAL A 257 -17.23 6.37 -2.87
CA VAL A 257 -18.11 5.20 -2.91
C VAL A 257 -17.87 4.38 -4.18
N ILE A 258 -17.87 3.06 -4.04
CA ILE A 258 -17.78 2.11 -5.15
C ILE A 258 -19.16 1.89 -5.77
N ILE A 259 -19.23 1.98 -7.09
CA ILE A 259 -20.43 1.78 -7.89
C ILE A 259 -20.17 0.67 -8.91
N TYR A 260 -20.87 -0.46 -8.78
CA TYR A 260 -20.83 -1.55 -9.75
C TYR A 260 -21.52 -1.18 -11.06
N ASN A 261 -20.83 -1.39 -12.18
CA ASN A 261 -21.22 -0.98 -13.52
C ASN A 261 -20.86 -2.03 -14.59
N GLY A 262 -20.47 -3.25 -14.22
CA GLY A 262 -20.27 -4.34 -15.18
C GLY A 262 -21.57 -5.09 -15.48
N ALA A 263 -21.43 -6.32 -15.97
CA ALA A 263 -22.51 -7.24 -16.31
C ALA A 263 -23.16 -7.94 -15.10
N GLU A 264 -22.66 -7.70 -13.88
CA GLU A 264 -23.32 -8.15 -12.63
C GLU A 264 -24.76 -7.63 -12.52
N ASN A 265 -25.06 -6.61 -13.32
CA ASN A 265 -26.21 -5.75 -13.25
C ASN A 265 -27.04 -5.79 -14.56
N GLU A 266 -26.82 -6.77 -15.45
CA GLU A 266 -27.47 -6.84 -16.77
C GLU A 266 -28.97 -7.16 -16.76
N ASN A 267 -29.53 -7.61 -15.63
CA ASN A 267 -30.95 -7.97 -15.52
C ASN A 267 -31.90 -6.79 -15.20
N GLY A 268 -31.47 -5.52 -15.30
CA GLY A 268 -32.35 -4.36 -15.10
C GLY A 268 -31.68 -2.99 -15.25
N SER A 269 -32.51 -1.95 -15.39
CA SER A 269 -32.10 -0.52 -15.35
C SER A 269 -31.68 -0.15 -13.91
N LEU A 270 -30.45 -0.46 -13.54
CA LEU A 270 -29.97 -0.20 -12.18
C LEU A 270 -29.90 1.30 -11.86
N PHE A 271 -29.58 2.12 -12.86
CA PHE A 271 -29.47 3.57 -12.71
C PHE A 271 -30.74 4.24 -13.22
N SER A 272 -31.78 4.22 -12.39
CA SER A 272 -32.98 5.01 -12.65
C SER A 272 -32.72 6.50 -12.43
N LYS A 273 -33.64 7.36 -12.89
CA LYS A 273 -33.64 8.79 -12.57
C LYS A 273 -33.56 8.98 -11.05
N ASP A 274 -32.77 9.95 -10.59
CA ASP A 274 -32.58 10.30 -9.18
C ASP A 274 -31.80 9.25 -8.35
N PHE A 275 -31.29 8.17 -8.96
CA PHE A 275 -30.56 7.11 -8.28
C PHE A 275 -29.36 7.63 -7.46
N PHE A 276 -28.62 8.61 -7.97
CA PHE A 276 -27.42 9.13 -7.32
C PHE A 276 -27.69 10.27 -6.34
N LYS A 277 -28.90 10.83 -6.28
CA LYS A 277 -29.23 11.89 -5.31
C LYS A 277 -28.90 11.52 -3.85
N PRO A 278 -29.29 10.34 -3.31
CA PRO A 278 -28.94 9.95 -1.93
C PRO A 278 -27.44 9.69 -1.71
N TYR A 279 -26.66 9.53 -2.77
CA TYR A 279 -25.20 9.40 -2.71
C TYR A 279 -24.50 10.76 -2.71
N LEU A 280 -25.10 11.77 -3.34
CA LEU A 280 -24.53 13.11 -3.50
C LEU A 280 -24.88 14.02 -2.31
N ALA A 281 -26.06 13.82 -1.72
CA ALA A 281 -26.59 14.61 -0.61
C ALA A 281 -27.48 13.74 0.28
N TYR A 282 -27.58 14.10 1.56
CA TYR A 282 -28.38 13.41 2.54
C TYR A 282 -29.87 13.67 2.31
N LYS A 283 -30.64 12.60 2.15
CA LYS A 283 -32.10 12.65 2.01
C LYS A 283 -32.77 12.94 3.36
N GLN A 284 -33.48 14.06 3.46
CA GLN A 284 -34.32 14.43 4.61
C GLN A 284 -35.80 14.29 4.23
N GLY A 285 -36.53 13.41 4.92
CA GLY A 285 -37.96 13.18 4.65
C GLY A 285 -38.26 12.80 3.20
N ASN A 286 -39.36 13.33 2.66
CA ASN A 286 -39.81 13.06 1.29
C ASN A 286 -39.16 14.03 0.30
N ASN A 287 -38.18 13.53 -0.46
CA ASN A 287 -37.55 14.19 -1.61
C ASN A 287 -36.79 15.51 -1.35
N SER A 288 -36.46 15.85 -0.10
CA SER A 288 -35.51 16.92 0.21
C SER A 288 -34.09 16.36 0.36
N TYR A 289 -33.10 17.06 -0.19
CA TYR A 289 -31.69 16.65 -0.18
C TYR A 289 -30.82 17.79 0.35
N THR A 290 -30.06 17.53 1.40
CA THR A 290 -29.23 18.52 2.11
C THR A 290 -27.85 17.95 2.45
N GLY A 291 -26.92 18.78 2.92
CA GLY A 291 -25.60 18.31 3.34
C GLY A 291 -24.73 17.75 2.20
N LYS A 292 -23.70 16.99 2.59
CA LYS A 292 -22.75 16.32 1.68
C LYS A 292 -22.65 14.84 2.08
N MET A 293 -22.70 13.96 1.09
CA MET A 293 -22.45 12.53 1.27
C MET A 293 -21.09 12.20 0.62
N PHE A 294 -21.07 11.58 -0.56
CA PHE A 294 -19.85 11.22 -1.26
C PHE A 294 -19.40 12.33 -2.22
N ASP A 295 -18.10 12.62 -2.22
CA ASP A 295 -17.47 13.54 -3.17
C ASP A 295 -16.82 12.83 -4.35
N SER A 296 -16.65 11.51 -4.27
CA SER A 296 -15.93 10.71 -5.27
C SER A 296 -16.65 9.40 -5.56
N PHE A 297 -16.77 9.08 -6.85
CA PHE A 297 -17.47 7.88 -7.33
C PHE A 297 -16.49 7.00 -8.10
N LEU A 298 -16.32 5.78 -7.63
CA LEU A 298 -15.46 4.77 -8.24
C LEU A 298 -16.34 3.81 -9.05
N VAL A 299 -16.41 4.03 -10.35
CA VAL A 299 -17.20 3.21 -11.26
C VAL A 299 -16.37 1.98 -11.66
N ILE A 300 -16.80 0.80 -11.20
CA ILE A 300 -16.07 -0.45 -11.38
C ILE A 300 -16.90 -1.51 -12.11
N GLY A 301 -16.27 -2.38 -12.89
CA GLY A 301 -16.92 -3.53 -13.50
C GLY A 301 -16.09 -4.77 -13.25
N ARG A 302 -16.62 -5.74 -12.49
CA ARG A 302 -15.97 -7.04 -12.26
C ARG A 302 -16.35 -8.06 -13.33
N LYS A 303 -17.49 -7.91 -14.00
CA LYS A 303 -18.01 -8.83 -15.02
C LYS A 303 -18.31 -8.14 -16.34
N TYR A 304 -18.17 -8.89 -17.44
CA TYR A 304 -18.63 -8.50 -18.78
C TYR A 304 -19.71 -9.44 -19.36
N SER A 305 -20.02 -10.52 -18.65
CA SER A 305 -21.18 -11.37 -18.88
C SER A 305 -21.48 -12.17 -17.60
N SER A 306 -22.51 -13.02 -17.61
CA SER A 306 -22.83 -13.89 -16.47
C SER A 306 -21.65 -14.73 -15.97
N ASN A 307 -20.84 -15.24 -16.90
CA ASN A 307 -19.69 -16.13 -16.66
C ASN A 307 -18.33 -15.48 -16.93
N GLY A 308 -18.30 -14.23 -17.39
CA GLY A 308 -17.09 -13.52 -17.79
C GLY A 308 -16.64 -12.49 -16.76
N GLU A 309 -15.37 -12.53 -16.37
CA GLU A 309 -14.80 -11.67 -15.32
C GLU A 309 -13.65 -10.79 -15.81
N PHE A 310 -13.47 -9.63 -15.17
CA PHE A 310 -12.40 -8.69 -15.45
C PHE A 310 -11.26 -8.70 -14.42
N ALA A 311 -11.41 -9.39 -13.28
CA ALA A 311 -10.34 -9.59 -12.31
C ALA A 311 -9.55 -10.87 -12.63
N GLU A 312 -8.44 -11.14 -11.93
CA GLU A 312 -7.74 -12.43 -12.06
C GLU A 312 -8.62 -13.56 -11.50
N ALA A 313 -9.22 -14.32 -12.40
CA ALA A 313 -10.07 -15.47 -12.11
C ALA A 313 -10.11 -16.41 -13.32
N SER A 314 -10.56 -17.66 -13.13
CA SER A 314 -10.75 -18.62 -14.23
C SER A 314 -11.73 -18.12 -15.29
N GLY A 315 -12.70 -17.30 -14.89
CA GLY A 315 -13.67 -16.64 -15.77
C GLY A 315 -13.11 -15.45 -16.56
N ASN A 316 -11.85 -15.04 -16.34
CA ASN A 316 -11.27 -13.94 -17.11
C ASN A 316 -10.80 -14.41 -18.49
N LYS A 317 -11.67 -14.23 -19.47
CA LYS A 317 -11.39 -14.42 -20.89
C LYS A 317 -11.38 -13.10 -21.66
N ALA A 318 -11.41 -11.97 -20.96
CA ALA A 318 -11.56 -10.65 -21.56
C ALA A 318 -10.48 -10.36 -22.62
N ASN A 319 -10.93 -9.84 -23.75
CA ASN A 319 -10.10 -9.40 -24.88
C ASN A 319 -10.39 -7.94 -25.20
N TYR A 320 -9.86 -7.45 -26.34
CA TYR A 320 -10.13 -6.09 -26.81
C TYR A 320 -11.62 -5.75 -26.81
N LYS A 321 -12.46 -6.68 -27.31
CA LYS A 321 -13.92 -6.50 -27.38
C LYS A 321 -14.54 -6.22 -26.02
N GLU A 322 -14.23 -7.02 -25.00
CA GLU A 322 -14.82 -6.88 -23.66
C GLU A 322 -14.33 -5.60 -22.96
N PHE A 323 -13.06 -5.23 -23.15
CA PHE A 323 -12.53 -3.96 -22.64
C PHE A 323 -13.26 -2.77 -23.26
N MET A 324 -13.45 -2.76 -24.59
CA MET A 324 -14.18 -1.68 -25.26
C MET A 324 -15.67 -1.66 -24.88
N TRP A 325 -16.29 -2.84 -24.75
CA TRP A 325 -17.67 -2.95 -24.27
C TRP A 325 -17.83 -2.30 -22.90
N TYR A 326 -16.88 -2.50 -21.97
CA TYR A 326 -16.96 -1.88 -20.65
C TYR A 326 -16.82 -0.35 -20.73
N ALA A 327 -15.97 0.16 -21.63
CA ALA A 327 -15.92 1.59 -21.92
C ALA A 327 -17.27 2.07 -22.49
N ASP A 328 -17.88 1.37 -23.45
CA ASP A 328 -19.18 1.73 -24.01
C ASP A 328 -20.28 1.76 -22.93
N ARG A 329 -20.35 0.74 -22.08
CA ARG A 329 -21.30 0.64 -20.97
C ARG A 329 -21.15 1.78 -19.97
N THR A 330 -19.91 2.13 -19.63
CA THR A 330 -19.61 3.21 -18.66
C THR A 330 -20.12 4.57 -19.11
N PHE A 331 -20.16 4.83 -20.42
CA PHE A 331 -20.61 6.09 -21.02
C PHE A 331 -21.96 5.98 -21.74
N ALA A 332 -22.69 4.87 -21.55
CA ALA A 332 -23.98 4.67 -22.18
C ALA A 332 -24.99 5.73 -21.70
N LYS A 333 -25.91 6.13 -22.59
CA LYS A 333 -27.05 6.96 -22.22
C LYS A 333 -27.93 6.22 -21.21
N GLY A 334 -28.30 6.87 -20.11
CA GLY A 334 -28.96 6.22 -18.96
C GLY A 334 -28.04 5.29 -18.15
N GLY A 335 -26.74 5.24 -18.46
CA GLY A 335 -25.74 4.50 -17.69
C GLY A 335 -25.24 5.29 -16.47
N ALA A 336 -24.33 4.68 -15.72
CA ALA A 336 -23.84 5.22 -14.44
C ALA A 336 -23.39 6.69 -14.52
N LEU A 337 -22.52 7.03 -15.48
CA LEU A 337 -21.98 8.40 -15.57
C LEU A 337 -23.00 9.40 -16.11
N ASP A 338 -23.90 8.99 -16.99
CA ASP A 338 -24.94 9.87 -17.52
C ASP A 338 -25.92 10.26 -16.41
N VAL A 339 -26.42 9.28 -15.66
CA VAL A 339 -27.34 9.53 -14.53
C VAL A 339 -26.63 10.30 -13.42
N LEU A 340 -25.38 9.95 -13.07
CA LEU A 340 -24.61 10.69 -12.07
C LEU A 340 -24.40 12.15 -12.47
N ASN A 341 -24.10 12.43 -13.74
CA ASN A 341 -23.96 13.81 -14.23
C ASN A 341 -25.28 14.59 -14.15
N GLN A 342 -26.41 13.95 -14.46
CA GLN A 342 -27.74 14.56 -14.37
C GLN A 342 -28.13 14.88 -12.92
N ASP A 343 -27.94 13.93 -12.01
CA ASP A 343 -28.25 14.11 -10.58
C ASP A 343 -27.30 15.12 -9.92
N ALA A 344 -26.01 15.10 -10.28
CA ALA A 344 -25.04 16.10 -9.84
C ALA A 344 -25.44 17.51 -10.29
N LYS A 345 -25.88 17.66 -11.55
CA LYS A 345 -26.41 18.93 -12.06
C LYS A 345 -27.63 19.39 -11.25
N ALA A 346 -28.59 18.50 -11.01
CA ALA A 346 -29.82 18.81 -10.29
C ALA A 346 -29.56 19.27 -8.85
N LEU A 347 -28.47 18.81 -8.22
CA LEU A 347 -28.09 19.17 -6.85
C LEU A 347 -26.97 20.22 -6.77
N GLY A 348 -26.53 20.78 -7.90
CA GLY A 348 -25.42 21.74 -7.94
C GLY A 348 -24.10 21.18 -7.41
N LYS A 349 -23.85 19.88 -7.63
CA LYS A 349 -22.63 19.17 -7.19
C LYS A 349 -21.70 18.94 -8.37
N LYS A 350 -20.42 18.71 -8.08
CA LYS A 350 -19.40 18.34 -9.07
C LYS A 350 -18.44 17.27 -8.53
N PRO A 351 -18.89 16.02 -8.37
CA PRO A 351 -18.07 14.97 -7.77
C PRO A 351 -16.89 14.57 -8.67
N ASN A 352 -15.88 13.98 -8.04
CA ASN A 352 -14.79 13.29 -8.73
C ASN A 352 -15.26 11.92 -9.22
N VAL A 353 -14.72 11.49 -10.36
CA VAL A 353 -14.98 10.18 -10.95
C VAL A 353 -13.66 9.45 -11.16
N TYR A 354 -13.64 8.19 -10.72
CA TYR A 354 -12.63 7.20 -11.05
C TYR A 354 -13.27 6.07 -11.84
N ILE A 355 -12.59 5.63 -12.91
CA ILE A 355 -13.07 4.53 -13.76
C ILE A 355 -12.10 3.35 -13.60
N SER A 356 -12.62 2.15 -13.36
CA SER A 356 -11.77 0.98 -13.22
C SER A 356 -11.05 0.62 -14.53
N ILE A 357 -9.81 0.18 -14.44
CA ILE A 357 -9.10 -0.49 -15.52
C ILE A 357 -9.28 -2.00 -15.32
N PRO A 358 -9.93 -2.71 -16.27
CA PRO A 358 -10.01 -4.15 -16.22
C PRO A 358 -8.64 -4.82 -16.27
N TYR A 359 -8.50 -5.99 -15.65
CA TYR A 359 -7.24 -6.71 -15.61
C TYR A 359 -7.04 -7.56 -16.88
N PRO A 360 -5.95 -7.34 -17.64
CA PRO A 360 -5.67 -8.16 -18.81
C PRO A 360 -5.18 -9.54 -18.36
N LYS A 361 -5.88 -10.61 -18.80
CA LYS A 361 -5.54 -12.01 -18.48
C LYS A 361 -4.07 -12.34 -18.78
N ARG A 362 -3.49 -13.31 -18.06
CA ARG A 362 -2.06 -13.69 -18.15
C ARG A 362 -1.73 -14.92 -19.00
N GLY A 363 -2.67 -15.86 -19.13
CA GLY A 363 -2.39 -17.16 -19.75
C GLY A 363 -2.67 -17.20 -21.25
N GLU A 364 -3.95 -17.10 -21.62
CA GLU A 364 -4.40 -17.32 -23.00
C GLU A 364 -4.04 -16.16 -23.93
N ALA A 365 -3.94 -16.46 -25.22
CA ALA A 365 -3.70 -15.47 -26.26
C ALA A 365 -4.71 -14.30 -26.21
N ILE A 366 -4.24 -13.12 -26.60
CA ILE A 366 -5.06 -11.91 -26.66
C ILE A 366 -5.66 -11.80 -28.05
N VAL A 367 -6.99 -11.68 -28.13
CA VAL A 367 -7.72 -11.41 -29.36
C VAL A 367 -7.83 -9.90 -29.54
N LEU A 368 -7.28 -9.41 -30.64
CA LEU A 368 -7.24 -8.00 -31.01
C LEU A 368 -8.57 -7.53 -31.63
N SER A 369 -8.68 -6.22 -31.87
CA SER A 369 -9.87 -5.59 -32.48
C SER A 369 -10.25 -6.18 -33.84
N ASN A 370 -9.29 -6.68 -34.61
CA ASN A 370 -9.50 -7.30 -35.93
C ASN A 370 -9.75 -8.83 -35.84
N GLY A 371 -9.94 -9.38 -34.64
CA GLY A 371 -10.14 -10.81 -34.42
C GLY A 371 -8.85 -11.66 -34.45
N LYS A 372 -7.69 -11.07 -34.74
CA LYS A 372 -6.41 -11.79 -34.72
C LYS A 372 -6.01 -12.15 -33.29
N SER A 373 -5.60 -13.40 -33.09
CA SER A 373 -5.03 -13.88 -31.84
C SER A 373 -3.52 -13.64 -31.81
N VAL A 374 -3.00 -13.06 -30.72
CA VAL A 374 -1.56 -12.80 -30.50
C VAL A 374 -1.09 -13.41 -29.19
N LYS A 375 0.20 -13.77 -29.13
CA LYS A 375 0.81 -14.30 -27.90
C LYS A 375 0.61 -13.33 -26.75
N ASN A 376 0.17 -13.85 -25.61
CA ASN A 376 0.05 -13.07 -24.40
C ASN A 376 1.43 -12.72 -23.85
N THR A 377 1.79 -11.45 -23.93
CA THR A 377 3.06 -10.91 -23.44
C THR A 377 2.77 -9.62 -22.69
N LEU A 378 3.65 -9.21 -21.78
CA LEU A 378 3.60 -7.89 -21.14
C LEU A 378 3.31 -6.76 -22.13
N ALA A 379 4.00 -6.75 -23.28
CA ALA A 379 3.84 -5.71 -24.28
C ALA A 379 2.42 -5.69 -24.88
N GLU A 380 1.82 -6.84 -25.18
CA GLU A 380 0.45 -6.92 -25.70
C GLU A 380 -0.59 -6.60 -24.62
N ARG A 381 -0.38 -7.01 -23.37
CA ARG A 381 -1.23 -6.63 -22.22
C ARG A 381 -1.20 -5.12 -22.00
N GLN A 382 -0.03 -4.49 -22.09
CA GLN A 382 0.13 -3.05 -21.98
C GLN A 382 -0.56 -2.29 -23.13
N LYS A 383 -0.47 -2.81 -24.36
CA LYS A 383 -1.19 -2.24 -25.51
C LYS A 383 -2.72 -2.29 -25.29
N LEU A 384 -3.25 -3.39 -24.79
CA LEU A 384 -4.68 -3.54 -24.48
C LEU A 384 -5.14 -2.53 -23.41
N VAL A 385 -4.40 -2.41 -22.29
CA VAL A 385 -4.71 -1.43 -21.23
C VAL A 385 -4.65 0.01 -21.77
N ASN A 386 -3.63 0.33 -22.57
CA ASN A 386 -3.49 1.66 -23.17
C ASN A 386 -4.62 1.98 -24.15
N ALA A 387 -5.01 1.04 -25.00
CA ALA A 387 -6.12 1.21 -25.94
C ALA A 387 -7.44 1.48 -25.19
N TYR A 388 -7.72 0.71 -24.13
CA TYR A 388 -8.88 0.94 -23.27
C TYR A 388 -8.88 2.32 -22.65
N ARG A 389 -7.75 2.75 -22.09
CA ARG A 389 -7.63 4.07 -21.49
C ARG A 389 -7.84 5.20 -22.49
N GLN A 390 -7.25 5.10 -23.68
CA GLN A 390 -7.46 6.07 -24.76
C GLN A 390 -8.94 6.15 -25.16
N GLN A 391 -9.63 5.01 -25.23
CA GLN A 391 -11.07 4.97 -25.50
C GLN A 391 -11.87 5.67 -24.38
N VAL A 392 -11.54 5.43 -23.11
CA VAL A 392 -12.18 6.10 -21.96
C VAL A 392 -11.97 7.61 -22.02
N GLU A 393 -10.75 8.10 -22.29
CA GLU A 393 -10.46 9.53 -22.41
C GLU A 393 -11.21 10.17 -23.59
N ALA A 394 -11.27 9.49 -24.74
CA ALA A 394 -12.00 9.94 -25.92
C ALA A 394 -13.51 10.05 -25.63
N LYS A 395 -14.08 9.02 -24.99
CA LYS A 395 -15.49 9.01 -24.58
C LYS A 395 -15.80 10.11 -23.59
N TRP A 396 -14.97 10.28 -22.55
CA TRP A 396 -15.12 11.37 -21.58
C TRP A 396 -15.21 12.73 -22.26
N LYS A 397 -14.29 13.00 -23.21
CA LYS A 397 -14.29 14.24 -23.97
C LYS A 397 -15.57 14.40 -24.80
N SER A 398 -16.01 13.35 -25.49
CA SER A 398 -17.22 13.40 -26.33
C SER A 398 -18.53 13.51 -25.56
N SER A 399 -18.58 12.97 -24.34
CA SER A 399 -19.79 13.01 -23.50
C SER A 399 -20.11 14.40 -22.99
N GLY A 400 -19.13 15.31 -22.94
CA GLY A 400 -19.34 16.70 -22.54
C GLY A 400 -19.88 16.87 -21.11
N TYR A 401 -19.59 15.93 -20.21
CA TYR A 401 -20.05 16.00 -18.81
C TYR A 401 -19.47 17.22 -18.11
N THR A 402 -20.32 18.20 -17.79
CA THR A 402 -19.91 19.47 -17.15
C THR A 402 -19.98 19.43 -15.63
N ASN A 403 -20.76 18.50 -15.06
CA ASN A 403 -21.01 18.39 -13.61
C ASN A 403 -20.24 17.23 -12.98
N LEU A 404 -19.26 16.65 -13.68
CA LEU A 404 -18.36 15.63 -13.15
C LEU A 404 -16.91 16.05 -13.38
N THR A 405 -16.00 15.54 -12.55
CA THR A 405 -14.55 15.72 -12.72
C THR A 405 -13.89 14.36 -12.89
N PHE A 406 -13.34 14.06 -14.07
CA PHE A 406 -12.60 12.82 -14.27
C PHE A 406 -11.22 12.90 -13.62
N LYS A 407 -11.11 12.30 -12.44
CA LYS A 407 -9.95 12.43 -11.57
C LYS A 407 -8.88 11.38 -11.86
N GLY A 408 -9.27 10.21 -12.33
CA GLY A 408 -8.33 9.20 -12.76
C GLY A 408 -8.87 7.78 -12.79
N TYR A 409 -8.01 6.81 -12.53
CA TYR A 409 -8.32 5.40 -12.72
C TYR A 409 -8.18 4.58 -11.45
N TYR A 410 -8.99 3.53 -11.34
CA TYR A 410 -8.91 2.53 -10.29
C TYR A 410 -8.37 1.21 -10.88
N TRP A 411 -7.34 0.62 -10.29
CA TRP A 411 -6.89 -0.71 -10.75
C TRP A 411 -7.78 -1.81 -10.19
N LEU A 412 -8.42 -2.58 -11.07
CA LEU A 412 -9.44 -3.55 -10.66
C LEU A 412 -8.87 -4.75 -9.90
N ASN A 413 -7.71 -5.28 -10.31
CA ASN A 413 -7.20 -6.52 -9.73
C ASN A 413 -6.63 -6.28 -8.34
N GLU A 414 -7.17 -6.94 -7.32
CA GLU A 414 -6.83 -6.73 -5.90
C GLU A 414 -5.45 -7.28 -5.48
N THR A 415 -4.67 -7.81 -6.42
CA THR A 415 -3.33 -8.31 -6.14
C THR A 415 -2.39 -8.11 -7.33
N VAL A 416 -1.11 -7.94 -7.02
CA VAL A 416 -0.03 -7.87 -8.02
C VAL A 416 0.79 -9.15 -7.85
N ILE A 417 0.51 -10.15 -8.69
CA ILE A 417 0.84 -11.57 -8.43
C ILE A 417 2.12 -12.06 -9.08
N SER A 418 2.72 -11.25 -9.95
CA SER A 418 3.94 -11.64 -10.64
C SER A 418 4.76 -10.42 -11.02
N LEU A 419 6.04 -10.65 -11.27
CA LEU A 419 6.94 -9.63 -11.78
C LEU A 419 6.40 -8.92 -13.04
N GLU A 420 5.79 -9.68 -13.95
CA GLU A 420 5.18 -9.09 -15.14
C GLU A 420 4.03 -8.13 -14.79
N ASP A 421 3.23 -8.46 -13.78
CA ASP A 421 2.16 -7.58 -13.33
C ASP A 421 2.68 -6.33 -12.63
N GLU A 422 3.76 -6.42 -11.85
CA GLU A 422 4.40 -5.24 -11.28
C GLU A 422 4.80 -4.26 -12.39
N GLN A 423 5.43 -4.78 -13.45
CA GLN A 423 5.84 -3.98 -14.59
C GLN A 423 4.64 -3.38 -15.33
N LEU A 424 3.57 -4.16 -15.53
CA LEU A 424 2.34 -3.69 -16.16
C LEU A 424 1.68 -2.56 -15.35
N VAL A 425 1.60 -2.71 -14.03
CA VAL A 425 0.99 -1.71 -13.14
C VAL A 425 1.84 -0.43 -13.12
N GLU A 426 3.17 -0.53 -13.00
CA GLU A 426 4.09 0.62 -13.01
C GLU A 426 4.06 1.37 -14.35
N GLN A 427 4.03 0.65 -15.48
CA GLN A 427 3.91 1.23 -16.82
C GLN A 427 2.55 1.91 -17.00
N THR A 428 1.48 1.30 -16.47
CA THR A 428 0.14 1.88 -16.45
C THR A 428 0.09 3.16 -15.63
N ALA A 429 0.64 3.15 -14.41
CA ALA A 429 0.77 4.32 -13.53
C ALA A 429 1.49 5.46 -14.25
N THR A 430 2.65 5.17 -14.85
CA THR A 430 3.44 6.15 -15.63
C THR A 430 2.60 6.77 -16.75
N ALA A 431 1.83 5.98 -17.48
CA ALA A 431 0.95 6.46 -18.53
C ALA A 431 -0.24 7.28 -17.98
N ILE A 432 -0.72 7.02 -16.76
CA ILE A 432 -1.78 7.79 -16.08
C ILE A 432 -1.25 9.16 -15.68
N HIS A 433 -0.08 9.20 -15.06
CA HIS A 433 0.51 10.45 -14.59
C HIS A 433 0.87 11.41 -15.72
N LYS A 434 1.24 10.90 -16.91
CA LYS A 434 1.48 11.72 -18.12
C LYS A 434 0.26 12.53 -18.56
N THR A 435 -0.96 12.14 -18.19
CA THR A 435 -2.18 12.89 -18.51
C THR A 435 -2.69 13.73 -17.33
N GLY A 436 -1.89 13.89 -16.27
CA GLY A 436 -2.26 14.65 -15.07
C GLY A 436 -3.35 13.99 -14.21
N LYS A 437 -3.66 12.72 -14.49
CA LYS A 437 -4.64 11.92 -13.75
C LYS A 437 -3.99 11.20 -12.58
N THR A 438 -4.83 10.72 -11.67
CA THR A 438 -4.39 9.93 -10.50
C THR A 438 -4.69 8.45 -10.69
N PHE A 439 -3.89 7.59 -10.09
CA PHE A 439 -4.08 6.13 -10.12
C PHE A 439 -4.29 5.60 -8.72
N ILE A 440 -5.39 4.89 -8.48
CA ILE A 440 -5.76 4.42 -7.14
C ILE A 440 -6.01 2.92 -7.09
N TYR A 441 -5.97 2.38 -5.88
CA TYR A 441 -6.02 0.95 -5.62
C TYR A 441 -6.82 0.64 -4.35
N SER A 442 -7.62 -0.42 -4.31
CA SER A 442 -8.26 -0.86 -3.06
C SER A 442 -8.26 -2.38 -2.97
N PRO A 443 -7.19 -2.99 -2.44
CA PRO A 443 -7.10 -4.43 -2.32
C PRO A 443 -7.66 -4.97 -1.01
N HIS A 444 -7.94 -6.26 -1.02
CA HIS A 444 -8.23 -7.05 0.18
C HIS A 444 -7.10 -6.99 1.22
N ALA A 445 -7.43 -6.99 2.52
CA ALA A 445 -6.49 -6.92 3.64
C ALA A 445 -5.50 -8.09 3.74
N THR A 446 -5.76 -9.20 3.02
CA THR A 446 -4.87 -10.36 2.92
C THR A 446 -4.08 -10.40 1.61
N SER A 447 -4.14 -9.36 0.78
CA SER A 447 -3.27 -9.24 -0.39
C SER A 447 -1.81 -9.24 0.07
N THR A 448 -0.97 -10.04 -0.58
CA THR A 448 0.38 -10.37 -0.07
C THR A 448 1.43 -9.29 -0.33
N ASN A 449 1.12 -8.29 -1.16
CA ASN A 449 2.09 -7.30 -1.65
C ASN A 449 1.57 -5.86 -1.51
N PHE A 450 0.64 -5.63 -0.57
CA PHE A 450 -0.03 -4.33 -0.41
C PHE A 450 0.95 -3.21 -0.04
N GLU A 451 1.95 -3.50 0.79
CA GLU A 451 2.99 -2.58 1.24
C GLU A 451 3.77 -1.91 0.09
N ASN A 452 3.73 -2.51 -1.10
CA ASN A 452 4.41 -2.00 -2.29
C ASN A 452 3.56 -1.04 -3.13
N TRP A 453 2.33 -0.70 -2.72
CA TRP A 453 1.40 0.11 -3.52
C TRP A 453 2.01 1.42 -4.04
N GLN A 454 2.80 2.12 -3.20
CA GLN A 454 3.46 3.36 -3.59
C GLN A 454 4.52 3.12 -4.66
N THR A 455 5.25 2.02 -4.53
CA THR A 455 6.31 1.63 -5.47
C THR A 455 5.74 1.23 -6.82
N TYR A 456 4.54 0.64 -6.84
CA TYR A 456 3.80 0.36 -8.07
C TYR A 456 3.28 1.63 -8.77
N GLY A 457 3.37 2.80 -8.13
CA GLY A 457 3.01 4.10 -8.72
C GLY A 457 1.56 4.52 -8.46
N PHE A 458 0.86 3.88 -7.52
CA PHE A 458 -0.44 4.34 -7.07
C PHE A 458 -0.31 5.64 -6.26
N ASP A 459 -1.22 6.59 -6.47
CA ASP A 459 -1.32 7.87 -5.75
C ASP A 459 -2.07 7.76 -4.43
N ALA A 460 -2.97 6.79 -4.33
CA ALA A 460 -3.68 6.43 -3.11
C ALA A 460 -4.06 4.95 -3.11
N ALA A 461 -4.07 4.35 -1.92
CA ALA A 461 -4.56 3.00 -1.73
C ALA A 461 -5.49 2.90 -0.52
N TYR A 462 -6.46 1.98 -0.56
CA TYR A 462 -7.49 1.82 0.48
C TYR A 462 -7.66 0.35 0.84
N LEU A 463 -7.27 -0.04 2.05
CA LEU A 463 -7.30 -1.44 2.47
C LEU A 463 -8.73 -1.89 2.80
N GLN A 464 -9.17 -3.02 2.26
CA GLN A 464 -10.49 -3.62 2.53
C GLN A 464 -10.40 -4.69 3.63
N PRO A 465 -10.99 -4.47 4.83
CA PRO A 465 -10.96 -5.45 5.91
C PRO A 465 -11.65 -6.79 5.57
N ASN A 466 -12.67 -6.77 4.71
CA ASN A 466 -13.60 -7.85 4.37
C ASN A 466 -14.27 -8.47 5.61
N ALA A 467 -14.57 -7.63 6.59
CA ALA A 467 -15.21 -8.00 7.86
C ALA A 467 -16.75 -7.93 7.81
N PHE A 468 -17.35 -7.65 6.65
CA PHE A 468 -18.81 -7.49 6.51
C PHE A 468 -19.58 -8.83 6.43
N ARG A 469 -18.87 -9.96 6.27
CA ARG A 469 -19.49 -11.27 6.05
C ARG A 469 -20.21 -11.75 7.31
N LEU A 470 -21.46 -12.19 7.16
CA LEU A 470 -22.30 -12.64 8.29
C LEU A 470 -21.79 -13.91 8.99
N THR A 471 -20.87 -14.66 8.38
CA THR A 471 -20.31 -15.90 8.92
C THR A 471 -19.02 -15.71 9.72
N LEU A 472 -18.52 -14.47 9.84
CA LEU A 472 -17.29 -14.18 10.58
C LEU A 472 -17.57 -14.11 12.08
N ASN A 473 -16.62 -14.64 12.86
CA ASN A 473 -16.65 -14.62 14.33
C ASN A 473 -15.52 -13.75 14.93
N ASP A 474 -14.69 -13.13 14.08
CA ASP A 474 -13.48 -12.38 14.44
C ASP A 474 -13.51 -10.91 13.93
N THR A 475 -14.71 -10.36 13.68
CA THR A 475 -14.92 -9.05 13.04
C THR A 475 -14.09 -7.93 13.66
N GLU A 476 -14.14 -7.74 14.98
CA GLU A 476 -13.41 -6.66 15.66
C GLU A 476 -11.88 -6.82 15.54
N ALA A 477 -11.36 -8.05 15.71
CA ALA A 477 -9.93 -8.33 15.54
C ALA A 477 -9.46 -8.04 14.11
N ARG A 478 -10.26 -8.43 13.11
CA ARG A 478 -10.01 -8.17 11.68
C ARG A 478 -10.01 -6.68 11.36
N LEU A 479 -10.94 -5.92 11.94
CA LEU A 479 -10.97 -4.47 11.81
C LEU A 479 -9.74 -3.82 12.47
N HIS A 480 -9.37 -4.20 13.70
CA HIS A 480 -8.16 -3.70 14.35
C HIS A 480 -6.92 -3.90 13.47
N LYS A 481 -6.78 -5.11 12.92
CA LYS A 481 -5.70 -5.48 12.02
C LYS A 481 -5.67 -4.62 10.76
N ALA A 482 -6.82 -4.40 10.13
CA ALA A 482 -6.89 -3.59 8.91
C ALA A 482 -6.55 -2.12 9.17
N PHE A 483 -7.08 -1.51 10.23
CA PHE A 483 -6.76 -0.13 10.61
C PHE A 483 -5.28 0.03 10.98
N LEU A 484 -4.73 -0.89 11.76
CA LEU A 484 -3.30 -0.94 12.08
C LEU A 484 -2.45 -1.02 10.80
N ARG A 485 -2.77 -1.95 9.88
CA ARG A 485 -2.06 -2.12 8.61
C ARG A 485 -2.18 -0.90 7.70
N ALA A 486 -3.30 -0.18 7.72
CA ALA A 486 -3.42 1.08 7.00
C ALA A 486 -2.49 2.16 7.55
N GLN A 487 -2.31 2.23 8.88
CA GLN A 487 -1.33 3.14 9.49
C GLN A 487 0.11 2.75 9.13
N VAL A 488 0.42 1.45 9.18
CA VAL A 488 1.76 0.92 8.86
C VAL A 488 2.15 1.19 7.40
N ASN A 489 1.23 0.93 6.47
CA ASN A 489 1.46 1.07 5.03
C ASN A 489 1.13 2.47 4.49
N GLY A 490 0.69 3.38 5.36
CA GLY A 490 0.35 4.75 5.01
C GLY A 490 -0.80 4.85 4.01
N SER A 491 -1.83 4.02 4.14
CA SER A 491 -2.99 3.97 3.25
C SER A 491 -4.26 4.55 3.89
N GLY A 492 -5.32 4.69 3.10
CA GLY A 492 -6.69 4.84 3.59
C GLY A 492 -7.31 3.48 3.93
N ILE A 493 -8.58 3.53 4.34
CA ILE A 493 -9.43 2.36 4.62
C ILE A 493 -10.62 2.36 3.66
N ASN A 494 -11.04 1.15 3.27
CA ASN A 494 -12.30 0.91 2.60
C ASN A 494 -13.29 0.27 3.60
N ILE A 495 -14.34 0.99 3.97
CA ILE A 495 -15.41 0.44 4.83
C ILE A 495 -16.44 -0.30 3.98
N GLU A 496 -17.01 -1.38 4.49
CA GLU A 496 -17.79 -2.31 3.66
C GLU A 496 -19.18 -2.58 4.23
N ILE A 497 -20.19 -2.54 3.34
CA ILE A 497 -21.53 -3.07 3.58
C ILE A 497 -21.94 -3.95 2.40
N ASP A 498 -22.61 -5.08 2.63
CA ASP A 498 -23.12 -5.92 1.53
C ASP A 498 -24.55 -5.55 1.12
N SER A 499 -25.06 -6.22 0.07
CA SER A 499 -26.42 -6.10 -0.46
C SER A 499 -27.44 -6.84 0.44
N TYR A 500 -27.51 -6.49 1.72
CA TYR A 500 -28.40 -7.21 2.65
C TYR A 500 -29.86 -7.09 2.22
N SER A 501 -30.56 -8.22 2.16
CA SER A 501 -32.01 -8.27 2.05
C SER A 501 -32.68 -7.83 3.36
N PRO A 502 -33.99 -7.51 3.36
CA PRO A 502 -34.69 -7.15 4.60
C PRO A 502 -34.54 -8.19 5.73
N HIS A 503 -34.52 -9.47 5.40
CA HIS A 503 -34.32 -10.55 6.38
C HIS A 503 -32.91 -10.63 6.94
N GLN A 504 -31.90 -10.15 6.19
CA GLN A 504 -30.49 -10.14 6.62
C GLN A 504 -30.09 -8.83 7.29
N MET A 505 -30.90 -7.77 7.16
CA MET A 505 -30.51 -6.42 7.54
C MET A 505 -30.19 -6.28 9.03
N GLY A 506 -30.89 -7.00 9.91
CA GLY A 506 -30.59 -6.99 11.35
C GLY A 506 -29.14 -7.37 11.66
N SER A 507 -28.67 -8.52 11.15
CA SER A 507 -27.28 -8.96 11.32
C SER A 507 -26.30 -8.10 10.51
N GLY A 508 -26.69 -7.68 9.30
CA GLY A 508 -25.87 -6.81 8.47
C GLY A 508 -25.62 -5.43 9.08
N ALA A 509 -26.60 -4.90 9.83
CA ALA A 509 -26.49 -3.63 10.54
C ALA A 509 -25.45 -3.69 11.66
N VAL A 510 -25.36 -4.82 12.37
CA VAL A 510 -24.33 -5.05 13.40
C VAL A 510 -22.94 -4.95 12.77
N ASN A 511 -22.70 -5.72 11.70
CA ASN A 511 -21.41 -5.70 11.01
C ASN A 511 -21.05 -4.28 10.51
N PHE A 512 -22.00 -3.55 9.91
CA PHE A 512 -21.71 -2.20 9.42
C PHE A 512 -21.44 -1.20 10.55
N ARG A 513 -22.15 -1.32 11.68
CA ARG A 513 -21.89 -0.49 12.87
C ARG A 513 -20.51 -0.73 13.46
N ASP A 514 -19.99 -1.96 13.41
CA ASP A 514 -18.60 -2.23 13.81
C ASP A 514 -17.59 -1.43 12.96
N TYR A 515 -17.84 -1.26 11.65
CA TYR A 515 -17.01 -0.37 10.81
C TYR A 515 -17.12 1.09 11.24
N LEU A 516 -18.32 1.60 11.47
CA LEU A 516 -18.54 3.01 11.86
C LEU A 516 -17.92 3.29 13.22
N GLU A 517 -18.07 2.38 14.17
CA GLU A 517 -17.44 2.47 15.48
C GLU A 517 -15.92 2.46 15.36
N MET A 518 -15.35 1.53 14.59
CA MET A 518 -13.90 1.47 14.39
C MET A 518 -13.36 2.70 13.66
N ALA A 519 -14.09 3.22 12.69
CA ALA A 519 -13.78 4.49 12.05
C ALA A 519 -13.70 5.63 13.07
N ALA A 520 -14.64 5.72 14.01
CA ALA A 520 -14.62 6.71 15.08
C ALA A 520 -13.44 6.49 16.05
N ARG A 521 -13.25 5.26 16.56
CA ARG A 521 -12.16 4.89 17.48
C ARG A 521 -10.77 5.25 16.90
N TYR A 522 -10.58 5.00 15.60
CA TYR A 522 -9.34 5.29 14.87
C TYR A 522 -9.26 6.69 14.23
N ARG A 523 -10.23 7.57 14.52
CA ARG A 523 -10.27 8.97 14.02
C ARG A 523 -10.21 9.07 12.50
N LEU A 524 -10.96 8.20 11.82
CA LEU A 524 -11.12 8.23 10.37
C LEU A 524 -11.94 9.43 9.86
N PRO A 525 -12.97 9.95 10.56
CA PRO A 525 -13.71 11.13 10.09
C PRO A 525 -12.77 12.30 9.75
N GLY A 526 -13.00 12.93 8.60
CA GLY A 526 -12.14 13.98 8.05
C GLY A 526 -10.82 13.50 7.41
N GLN A 527 -10.50 12.20 7.46
CA GLN A 527 -9.50 11.58 6.59
C GLN A 527 -10.13 11.18 5.25
N SER A 528 -9.40 10.44 4.42
CA SER A 528 -9.95 9.87 3.21
C SER A 528 -10.41 8.44 3.45
N LEU A 529 -11.63 8.13 3.01
CA LEU A 529 -12.20 6.79 3.01
C LEU A 529 -12.84 6.49 1.67
N ILE A 530 -12.90 5.20 1.35
CA ILE A 530 -13.80 4.67 0.33
C ILE A 530 -14.82 3.79 1.04
N MET A 531 -16.04 3.76 0.53
CA MET A 531 -17.06 2.82 0.93
C MET A 531 -17.30 1.82 -0.19
N TYR A 532 -17.03 0.56 0.08
CA TYR A 532 -17.59 -0.56 -0.63
C TYR A 532 -19.04 -0.73 -0.19
N GLN A 533 -19.89 -0.90 -1.19
CA GLN A 533 -21.22 -1.42 -1.00
C GLN A 533 -21.38 -2.63 -1.92
N GLY A 534 -22.27 -3.54 -1.52
CA GLY A 534 -22.94 -4.40 -2.48
C GLY A 534 -23.69 -3.58 -3.55
N THR A 535 -24.58 -4.23 -4.28
CA THR A 535 -25.40 -3.54 -5.27
C THR A 535 -26.38 -2.60 -4.57
N GLU A 536 -26.29 -1.30 -4.91
CA GLU A 536 -27.23 -0.22 -4.57
C GLU A 536 -27.58 -0.01 -3.07
N MET A 537 -26.75 -0.49 -2.16
CA MET A 537 -27.08 -0.52 -0.72
C MET A 537 -27.35 0.87 -0.14
N VAL A 538 -26.57 1.90 -0.47
CA VAL A 538 -26.82 3.27 0.02
C VAL A 538 -28.15 3.82 -0.50
N SER A 539 -28.53 3.51 -1.74
CA SER A 539 -29.84 3.88 -2.28
C SER A 539 -30.96 3.23 -1.46
N ARG A 540 -30.84 1.93 -1.18
CA ARG A 540 -31.82 1.18 -0.35
C ARG A 540 -31.89 1.76 1.06
N MET A 541 -30.75 2.03 1.70
CA MET A 541 -30.68 2.65 3.02
C MET A 541 -31.46 3.98 3.10
N ALA A 542 -31.42 4.78 2.04
CA ALA A 542 -32.10 6.08 1.97
C ALA A 542 -33.58 6.03 1.56
N THR A 543 -34.01 4.99 0.84
CA THR A 543 -35.31 4.97 0.14
C THR A 543 -36.28 3.90 0.63
N TYR A 544 -35.80 2.83 1.23
CA TYR A 544 -36.68 1.81 1.79
C TYR A 544 -37.41 2.38 3.02
N ASN A 545 -38.68 2.04 3.14
CA ASN A 545 -39.49 2.36 4.31
C ASN A 545 -39.21 1.33 5.43
N ASP A 546 -37.97 1.32 5.93
CA ASP A 546 -37.52 0.44 6.99
C ASP A 546 -36.58 1.19 7.94
N GLN A 547 -36.88 1.10 9.24
CA GLN A 547 -36.18 1.85 10.28
C GLN A 547 -34.69 1.49 10.37
N THR A 548 -34.32 0.22 10.14
CA THR A 548 -32.92 -0.22 10.23
C THR A 548 -32.10 0.36 9.08
N TYR A 549 -32.62 0.27 7.86
CA TYR A 549 -32.01 0.87 6.67
C TYR A 549 -31.81 2.38 6.84
N ASN A 550 -32.86 3.08 7.28
CA ASN A 550 -32.79 4.54 7.43
C ASN A 550 -31.88 4.98 8.58
N SER A 551 -31.79 4.18 9.67
CA SER A 551 -30.84 4.42 10.77
C SER A 551 -29.40 4.34 10.27
N LEU A 552 -29.05 3.29 9.51
CA LEU A 552 -27.70 3.15 8.97
C LEU A 552 -27.36 4.26 7.98
N TYR A 553 -28.33 4.73 7.17
CA TYR A 553 -28.13 5.88 6.30
C TYR A 553 -27.77 7.15 7.09
N LYS A 554 -28.46 7.37 8.22
CA LYS A 554 -28.20 8.50 9.12
C LYS A 554 -26.85 8.36 9.81
N GLU A 555 -26.53 7.19 10.37
CA GLU A 555 -25.24 6.91 11.03
C GLU A 555 -24.06 7.08 10.06
N LEU A 556 -24.22 6.66 8.80
CA LEU A 556 -23.24 6.90 7.74
C LEU A 556 -23.06 8.40 7.45
N TYR A 557 -24.16 9.15 7.35
CA TYR A 557 -24.11 10.60 7.16
C TYR A 557 -23.39 11.31 8.31
N GLU A 558 -23.66 10.91 9.56
CA GLU A 558 -23.02 11.44 10.78
C GLU A 558 -21.53 11.05 10.89
N MET A 559 -21.12 9.90 10.35
CA MET A 559 -19.69 9.54 10.32
C MET A 559 -18.91 10.37 9.28
N ILE A 560 -19.56 10.72 8.17
CA ILE A 560 -18.96 11.43 7.03
C ILE A 560 -18.84 12.96 7.28
N ASN A 561 -19.72 13.54 8.11
CA ASN A 561 -19.80 14.99 8.35
C ASN A 561 -19.57 15.32 9.82
#